data_AF-X1MCS2-F1
#
_entry.id   AF-X1MCS2-F1
#
_cell.length_a   1.000
_cell.length_b   1.000
_cell.length_c   1.000
_cell.angle_alpha   90.00
_cell.angle_beta   90.00
_cell.angle_gamma   90.00
#
_symmetry.space_group_name_H-M   'P 1'
#
loop_
_entity.id
_entity.type
_entity.pdbx_description
1 polymer ?
#
loop_
_entity_poly.entity_id
_entity_poly.type
_entity_poly.pdbx_seq_one_letter_code
_entity_poly.pdbx_strand_id
1 'polypeptide(L)'
;PEEKIFELHGNVQWAVCLSCKRRYSFEQIKARLDKGVEIPDCEVCHGILKPQVVFFGEPLPEKVLAEATSRSSGCDLFIVIGSTLLVFPAAYVPTYATEAGAKLVIINLSPTPMDGQATVLIRAKAGETMSRIIERVKEKMGAK
;
A
#
# COMPACT_ATOMS: atom_id res chain seq x y z
N PRO A 1 -0.81 14.37 -0.20
CA PRO A 1 -1.36 14.59 1.16
C PRO A 1 -1.56 13.24 1.86
N GLU A 2 -1.18 13.12 3.13
CA GLU A 2 -1.17 11.84 3.87
C GLU A 2 -2.57 11.22 3.99
N GLU A 3 -3.61 12.05 4.06
CA GLU A 3 -5.02 11.63 4.14
C GLU A 3 -5.54 10.92 2.89
N LYS A 4 -4.74 10.88 1.82
CA LYS A 4 -5.05 10.16 0.58
C LYS A 4 -4.26 8.86 0.43
N ILE A 5 -3.52 8.44 1.47
CA ILE A 5 -2.72 7.21 1.48
C ILE A 5 -3.43 6.19 2.38
N PHE A 6 -3.84 5.07 1.77
CA PHE A 6 -4.55 3.99 2.46
C PHE A 6 -3.64 2.76 2.55
N GLU A 7 -2.97 2.61 3.69
CA GLU A 7 -1.95 1.57 3.91
C GLU A 7 -2.59 0.23 4.29
N LEU A 8 -2.99 -0.55 3.28
CA LEU A 8 -3.65 -1.86 3.47
C LEU A 8 -2.87 -2.82 4.36
N HIS A 9 -1.53 -2.78 4.33
CA HIS A 9 -0.67 -3.65 5.14
C HIS A 9 0.00 -2.90 6.30
N GLY A 10 -0.52 -1.72 6.68
CA GLY A 10 0.11 -0.85 7.67
C GLY A 10 1.45 -0.28 7.21
N ASN A 11 2.29 0.10 8.17
CA ASN A 11 3.58 0.73 7.89
C ASN A 11 4.65 0.39 8.95
N VAL A 12 5.89 0.68 8.60
CA VAL A 12 7.07 0.42 9.44
C VAL A 12 7.44 1.58 10.36
N GLN A 13 6.67 2.68 10.36
CA GLN A 13 6.97 3.84 11.21
C GLN A 13 6.70 3.56 12.69
N TRP A 14 5.96 2.49 12.98
CA TRP A 14 5.52 2.16 14.33
C TRP A 14 5.77 0.68 14.65
N ALA A 15 6.07 0.41 15.91
CA ALA A 15 5.91 -0.90 16.54
C ALA A 15 4.79 -0.81 17.59
N VAL A 16 4.08 -1.91 17.79
CA VAL A 16 2.98 -2.03 18.74
C VAL A 16 3.22 -3.24 19.64
N CYS A 17 3.00 -3.05 20.94
CA CYS A 17 2.99 -4.15 21.89
C CYS A 17 1.76 -5.03 21.67
N LEU A 18 1.95 -6.33 21.50
CA LEU A 18 0.84 -7.26 21.27
C LEU A 18 -0.06 -7.41 22.50
N SER A 19 0.49 -7.23 23.71
CA SER A 19 -0.23 -7.34 24.99
C SER A 19 -1.00 -6.06 25.35
N CYS A 20 -0.31 -4.93 25.51
CA CYS A 20 -0.92 -3.68 26.02
C CYS A 20 -1.25 -2.65 24.94
N LYS A 21 -0.96 -2.94 23.66
CA LYS A 21 -1.20 -2.07 22.49
C LYS A 21 -0.46 -0.73 22.50
N ARG A 22 0.48 -0.51 23.43
CA ARG A 22 1.35 0.67 23.42
C ARG A 22 2.17 0.74 22.13
N ARG A 23 2.25 1.93 21.54
CA ARG A 23 2.98 2.20 20.29
C ARG A 23 4.33 2.84 20.59
N TYR A 24 5.30 2.49 19.76
CA TYR A 24 6.65 3.02 19.75
C TYR A 24 6.98 3.43 18.33
N SER A 25 7.58 4.59 18.11
CA SER A 25 8.06 4.95 16.78
C SER A 25 9.24 4.08 16.38
N PHE A 26 9.48 3.95 15.08
CA PHE A 26 10.66 3.27 14.56
C PHE A 26 11.95 3.86 15.13
N GLU A 27 12.02 5.17 15.31
CA GLU A 27 13.17 5.86 15.91
C GLU A 27 13.42 5.42 17.36
N GLN A 28 12.37 5.26 18.16
CA GLN A 28 12.48 4.77 19.54
C GLN A 28 13.02 3.33 19.58
N ILE A 29 12.53 2.47 18.69
CA ILE A 29 13.01 1.09 18.58
C ILE A 29 14.47 1.07 18.11
N LYS A 30 14.79 1.82 17.06
CA LYS A 30 16.16 1.92 16.52
C LYS A 30 17.15 2.41 17.58
N ALA A 31 16.80 3.44 18.34
CA ALA A 31 17.65 3.96 19.40
C ALA A 31 17.95 2.92 20.50
N ARG A 32 17.08 1.93 20.71
CA ARG A 32 17.33 0.81 21.63
C ARG A 32 18.24 -0.25 21.01
N LEU A 33 18.02 -0.57 19.74
CA LEU A 33 18.88 -1.48 18.97
C LEU A 33 20.32 -0.94 18.91
N ASP A 34 20.49 0.35 18.61
CA ASP A 34 21.80 1.03 18.52
C ASP A 34 22.54 1.04 19.87
N LYS A 35 21.82 0.88 21.00
CA LYS A 35 22.39 0.75 22.35
C LYS A 35 22.73 -0.70 22.72
N GLY A 36 22.59 -1.65 21.79
CA GLY A 36 22.90 -3.07 22.00
C GLY A 36 21.76 -3.92 22.55
N VAL A 37 20.52 -3.41 22.61
CA VAL A 37 19.36 -4.24 22.96
C VAL A 37 18.98 -5.06 21.74
N GLU A 38 19.26 -6.37 21.73
CA GLU A 38 18.99 -7.21 20.56
C GLU A 38 17.50 -7.41 20.27
N ILE A 39 16.67 -7.57 21.31
CA ILE A 39 15.23 -7.79 21.18
C ILE A 39 14.47 -6.83 22.11
N PRO A 40 14.10 -5.63 21.61
CA PRO A 40 13.34 -4.65 22.38
C PRO A 40 11.93 -5.16 22.75
N ASP A 41 11.63 -5.17 24.04
CA ASP A 41 10.32 -5.49 24.62
C ASP A 41 9.54 -4.22 25.00
N CYS A 42 8.26 -4.36 25.35
CA CYS A 42 7.48 -3.23 25.83
C CYS A 42 7.99 -2.75 27.20
N GLU A 43 8.32 -1.47 27.31
CA GLU A 43 8.81 -0.84 28.56
C GLU A 43 7.80 -0.84 29.71
N VAL A 44 6.53 -1.19 29.45
CA VAL A 44 5.45 -1.21 30.46
C VAL A 44 5.13 -2.61 30.93
N CYS A 45 5.02 -3.55 30.01
CA CYS A 45 4.51 -4.90 30.31
C CYS A 45 5.46 -6.01 29.86
N HIS A 46 6.64 -5.66 29.36
CA HIS A 46 7.65 -6.58 28.83
C HIS A 46 7.13 -7.54 27.74
N GLY A 47 6.01 -7.19 27.11
CA GLY A 47 5.39 -7.96 26.04
C GLY A 47 6.09 -7.74 24.70
N ILE A 48 5.86 -8.66 23.75
CA ILE A 48 6.43 -8.64 22.41
C ILE A 48 6.02 -7.36 21.67
N LEU A 49 7.02 -6.66 21.12
CA LEU A 49 6.81 -5.56 20.18
C LEU A 49 6.85 -6.11 18.75
N LYS A 50 5.83 -5.79 17.97
CA LYS A 50 5.73 -6.14 16.55
C LYS A 50 5.63 -4.86 15.72
N PRO A 51 6.31 -4.74 14.56
CA PRO A 51 6.06 -3.65 13.63
C PRO A 51 4.56 -3.56 13.30
N GLN A 52 4.04 -2.35 13.13
CA GLN A 52 2.62 -2.10 12.82
C GLN A 52 2.31 -2.36 11.34
N VAL A 53 2.71 -3.54 10.88
CA VAL A 53 2.42 -4.09 9.56
C VAL A 53 1.56 -5.33 9.70
N VAL A 54 0.88 -5.70 8.63
CA VAL A 54 0.09 -6.93 8.55
C VAL A 54 0.98 -8.08 8.05
N PHE A 55 1.04 -9.16 8.82
CA PHE A 55 1.69 -10.41 8.43
C PHE A 55 0.69 -11.35 7.76
N PHE A 56 1.20 -12.35 7.01
CA PHE A 56 0.33 -13.39 6.46
C PHE A 56 -0.46 -14.09 7.57
N GLY A 57 -1.75 -14.29 7.32
CA GLY A 57 -2.69 -14.86 8.30
C GLY A 57 -3.35 -13.84 9.21
N GLU A 58 -2.90 -12.58 9.24
CA GLU A 58 -3.60 -11.49 9.94
C GLU A 58 -4.62 -10.80 9.03
N PRO A 59 -5.73 -10.29 9.58
CA PRO A 59 -6.68 -9.49 8.82
C PRO A 59 -6.08 -8.12 8.46
N LEU A 60 -6.46 -7.58 7.29
CA LEU A 60 -6.16 -6.18 6.97
C LEU A 60 -6.96 -5.23 7.88
N PRO A 61 -6.52 -3.98 8.08
CA PRO A 61 -7.29 -2.99 8.82
C PRO A 61 -8.62 -2.70 8.12
N GLU A 62 -9.72 -3.09 8.75
CA GLU A 62 -11.08 -3.08 8.17
C GLU A 62 -11.47 -1.73 7.58
N LYS A 63 -11.24 -0.64 8.32
CA LYS A 63 -11.58 0.73 7.87
C LYS A 63 -10.79 1.13 6.61
N VAL A 64 -9.51 0.72 6.53
CA VAL A 64 -8.65 1.05 5.39
C VAL A 64 -9.07 0.25 4.17
N LEU A 65 -9.39 -1.03 4.34
CA LEU A 65 -9.88 -1.88 3.27
C LEU A 65 -11.24 -1.39 2.75
N ALA A 66 -12.18 -1.05 3.62
CA ALA A 66 -13.48 -0.51 3.24
C ALA A 66 -13.36 0.78 2.42
N GLU A 67 -12.47 1.68 2.84
CA GLU A 67 -12.21 2.94 2.14
C GLU A 67 -11.56 2.72 0.77
N ALA A 68 -10.59 1.80 0.68
CA ALA A 68 -9.99 1.40 -0.58
C ALA A 68 -11.04 0.82 -1.55
N THR A 69 -11.91 -0.08 -1.08
CA THR A 69 -12.99 -0.66 -1.87
C THR A 69 -14.01 0.39 -2.35
N SER A 70 -14.43 1.29 -1.45
CA SER A 70 -15.37 2.37 -1.80
C SER A 70 -14.80 3.29 -2.88
N ARG A 71 -13.53 3.70 -2.73
CA ARG A 71 -12.86 4.56 -3.71
C ARG A 71 -12.62 3.87 -5.04
N SER A 72 -12.24 2.60 -5.03
CA SER A 72 -12.11 1.81 -6.25
C SER A 72 -13.43 1.78 -7.03
N SER A 73 -14.53 1.51 -6.34
CA SER A 73 -15.85 1.41 -6.96
C SER A 73 -16.37 2.76 -7.48
N GLY A 74 -15.85 3.88 -6.96
CA GLY A 74 -16.27 5.23 -7.34
C GLY A 74 -15.35 5.94 -8.34
N CYS A 75 -14.28 5.30 -8.81
CA CYS A 75 -13.34 5.92 -9.74
C CYS A 75 -13.71 5.68 -11.22
N ASP A 76 -13.27 6.55 -12.10
CA ASP A 76 -13.36 6.39 -13.56
C ASP A 76 -12.08 5.77 -14.17
N LEU A 77 -10.95 5.88 -13.45
CA LEU A 77 -9.65 5.35 -13.81
C LEU A 77 -8.96 4.74 -12.58
N PHE A 78 -8.55 3.48 -12.70
CA PHE A 78 -7.74 2.78 -11.71
C PHE A 78 -6.36 2.43 -12.28
N ILE A 79 -5.28 2.78 -11.57
CA ILE A 79 -3.91 2.49 -12.01
C ILE A 79 -3.22 1.57 -11.00
N VAL A 80 -2.88 0.36 -11.43
CA VAL A 80 -2.02 -0.57 -10.69
C VAL A 80 -0.57 -0.30 -11.08
N ILE A 81 0.29 -0.02 -10.10
CA ILE A 81 1.70 0.29 -10.32
C ILE A 81 2.54 -0.66 -9.45
N GLY A 82 3.38 -1.49 -10.09
CA GLY A 82 4.36 -2.32 -9.38
C GLY A 82 3.77 -3.40 -8.47
N SER A 83 2.61 -3.96 -8.80
CA SER A 83 1.99 -5.06 -8.06
C SER A 83 1.77 -6.27 -8.96
N THR A 84 2.03 -7.46 -8.43
CA THR A 84 1.73 -8.75 -9.09
C THR A 84 0.25 -9.12 -9.01
N LEU A 85 -0.52 -8.46 -8.13
CA LEU A 85 -1.93 -8.75 -7.86
C LEU A 85 -2.19 -10.21 -7.44
N LEU A 86 -1.33 -10.76 -6.59
CA LEU A 86 -1.46 -12.13 -6.06
C LEU A 86 -1.78 -12.21 -4.57
N VAL A 87 -1.71 -11.09 -3.84
CA VAL A 87 -1.92 -11.05 -2.39
C VAL A 87 -3.33 -10.56 -2.08
N PHE A 88 -4.15 -11.45 -1.52
CA PHE A 88 -5.53 -11.16 -1.14
C PHE A 88 -5.63 -10.73 0.32
N PRO A 89 -6.60 -9.85 0.66
CA PRO A 89 -7.66 -9.30 -0.21
C PRO A 89 -7.25 -8.05 -1.03
N ALA A 90 -6.02 -7.53 -0.91
CA ALA A 90 -5.59 -6.34 -1.63
C ALA A 90 -5.70 -6.47 -3.17
N ALA A 91 -5.50 -7.67 -3.72
CA ALA A 91 -5.64 -7.95 -5.15
C ALA A 91 -7.09 -7.81 -5.68
N TYR A 92 -8.12 -7.77 -4.82
CA TYR A 92 -9.50 -7.47 -5.25
C TYR A 92 -9.75 -5.99 -5.50
N VAL A 93 -8.89 -5.10 -4.98
CA VAL A 93 -9.11 -3.65 -5.04
C VAL A 93 -9.29 -3.11 -6.47
N PRO A 94 -8.52 -3.57 -7.48
CA PRO A 94 -8.75 -3.16 -8.88
C PRO A 94 -9.99 -3.81 -9.49
N THR A 95 -10.42 -5.00 -9.02
CA THR A 95 -11.63 -5.68 -9.50
C THR A 95 -12.88 -4.86 -9.21
N TYR A 96 -12.99 -4.29 -8.01
CA TYR A 96 -14.13 -3.41 -7.68
C TYR A 96 -14.22 -2.19 -8.62
N ALA A 97 -13.09 -1.68 -9.09
CA ALA A 97 -13.07 -0.58 -10.05
C ALA A 97 -13.53 -1.03 -11.44
N THR A 98 -13.02 -2.17 -11.95
CA THR A 98 -13.41 -2.66 -13.28
C THR A 98 -14.87 -3.09 -13.34
N GLU A 99 -15.40 -3.72 -12.27
CA GLU A 99 -16.82 -4.08 -12.15
C GLU A 99 -17.73 -2.85 -12.11
N ALA A 100 -17.26 -1.74 -11.54
CA ALA A 100 -17.96 -0.45 -11.57
C ALA A 100 -17.82 0.31 -12.91
N GLY A 101 -17.09 -0.24 -13.88
CA GLY A 101 -16.92 0.34 -15.22
C GLY A 101 -15.70 1.27 -15.39
N ALA A 102 -14.81 1.36 -14.39
CA ALA A 102 -13.59 2.14 -14.49
C ALA A 102 -12.63 1.56 -15.54
N LYS A 103 -11.83 2.43 -16.16
CA LYS A 103 -10.71 1.99 -17.00
C LYS A 103 -9.57 1.51 -16.10
N LEU A 104 -9.00 0.36 -16.42
CA LEU A 104 -7.85 -0.20 -15.71
C LEU A 104 -6.55 0.03 -16.48
N VAL A 105 -5.55 0.57 -15.81
CA VAL A 105 -4.17 0.68 -16.30
C VAL A 105 -3.28 -0.17 -15.40
N ILE A 106 -2.41 -0.99 -16.00
CA ILE A 106 -1.42 -1.78 -15.26
C ILE A 106 -0.02 -1.40 -15.74
N ILE A 107 0.82 -0.95 -14.81
CA ILE A 107 2.24 -0.66 -15.02
C ILE A 107 3.03 -1.64 -14.17
N ASN A 108 3.51 -2.72 -14.78
CA ASN A 108 4.26 -3.73 -14.07
C ASN A 108 5.23 -4.47 -15.00
N LEU A 109 6.40 -4.86 -14.50
CA LEU A 109 7.38 -5.63 -15.26
C LEU A 109 6.89 -7.07 -15.51
N SER A 110 6.22 -7.65 -14.52
CA SER A 110 5.72 -9.03 -14.57
C SER A 110 4.26 -9.09 -14.99
N PRO A 111 3.81 -10.22 -15.57
CA PRO A 111 2.40 -10.49 -15.79
C PRO A 111 1.57 -10.44 -14.50
N THR A 112 0.29 -10.15 -14.64
CA THR A 112 -0.69 -10.14 -13.55
C THR A 112 -1.96 -10.89 -13.97
N PRO A 113 -2.73 -11.47 -13.02
CA PRO A 113 -3.99 -12.12 -13.35
C PRO A 113 -5.02 -11.21 -14.04
N MET A 114 -4.89 -9.88 -13.91
CA MET A 114 -5.82 -8.90 -14.47
C MET A 114 -5.35 -8.29 -15.80
N ASP A 115 -4.26 -8.77 -16.40
CA ASP A 115 -3.72 -8.22 -17.65
C ASP A 115 -4.76 -8.18 -18.78
N GLY A 116 -5.59 -9.22 -18.89
CA GLY A 116 -6.64 -9.30 -19.91
C GLY A 116 -7.81 -8.32 -19.70
N GLN A 117 -7.92 -7.72 -18.51
CA GLN A 117 -8.93 -6.70 -18.19
C GLN A 117 -8.37 -5.27 -18.32
N ALA A 118 -7.05 -5.12 -18.47
CA ALA A 118 -6.41 -3.82 -18.54
C ALA A 118 -6.77 -3.12 -19.87
N THR A 119 -7.28 -1.89 -19.77
CA THR A 119 -7.45 -1.00 -20.93
C THR A 119 -6.09 -0.57 -21.48
N VAL A 120 -5.12 -0.35 -20.60
CA VAL A 120 -3.72 -0.07 -20.98
C VAL A 120 -2.79 -0.90 -20.15
N LEU A 121 -1.86 -1.57 -20.81
CA LEU A 121 -0.88 -2.46 -20.20
C LEU A 121 0.53 -1.98 -20.55
N ILE A 122 1.33 -1.63 -19.55
CA ILE A 122 2.69 -1.11 -19.74
C ILE A 122 3.70 -2.02 -19.03
N ARG A 123 4.56 -2.66 -19.82
CA ARG A 123 5.68 -3.50 -19.36
C ARG A 123 6.96 -2.70 -19.23
N ALA A 124 7.05 -1.88 -18.18
CA ALA A 124 8.22 -1.05 -17.93
C ALA A 124 8.36 -0.72 -16.43
N LYS A 125 9.49 -0.10 -16.07
CA LYS A 125 9.74 0.36 -14.70
C LYS A 125 8.77 1.50 -14.36
N ALA A 126 8.09 1.36 -13.22
CA ALA A 126 7.11 2.32 -12.73
C ALA A 126 7.63 3.76 -12.68
N GLY A 127 8.85 3.98 -12.14
CA GLY A 127 9.42 5.33 -12.00
C GLY A 127 9.60 6.05 -13.34
N GLU A 128 10.18 5.38 -14.33
CA GLU A 128 10.40 5.93 -15.67
C GLU A 128 9.06 6.18 -16.39
N THR A 129 8.13 5.23 -16.32
CA THR A 129 6.81 5.35 -16.94
C THR A 129 5.99 6.49 -16.32
N MET A 130 5.89 6.55 -15.00
CA MET A 130 5.10 7.58 -14.31
C MET A 130 5.68 8.98 -14.51
N SER A 131 7.01 9.12 -14.59
CA SER A 131 7.64 10.42 -14.87
C SER A 131 7.18 10.97 -16.22
N ARG A 132 7.20 10.14 -17.27
CA ARG A 132 6.73 10.51 -18.63
C ARG A 132 5.23 10.79 -18.67
N ILE A 133 4.41 10.01 -17.94
CA ILE A 133 2.96 10.24 -17.86
C ILE A 133 2.68 11.60 -17.21
N ILE A 134 3.33 11.91 -16.09
CA ILE A 134 3.13 13.17 -15.36
C ILE A 134 3.52 14.36 -16.23
N GLU A 135 4.68 14.30 -16.92
CA GLU A 135 5.11 15.34 -17.85
C GLU A 135 4.05 15.58 -18.94
N ARG A 136 3.58 14.52 -19.58
CA ARG A 136 2.57 14.62 -20.64
C ARG A 136 1.22 15.13 -20.15
N VAL A 137 0.81 14.78 -18.93
CA VAL A 137 -0.42 15.29 -18.31
C VAL A 137 -0.29 16.79 -18.04
N LYS A 138 0.84 17.27 -17.51
CA LYS A 138 1.08 18.70 -17.29
C LYS A 138 1.00 19.50 -18.58
N GLU A 139 1.66 19.04 -19.64
CA GLU A 139 1.60 19.64 -20.98
C GLU A 139 0.15 19.78 -21.47
N LYS A 140 -0.65 18.72 -21.33
CA LYS A 140 -2.06 18.70 -21.76
C LYS A 140 -2.97 19.57 -20.89
N MET A 141 -2.66 19.73 -19.61
CA MET A 141 -3.42 20.57 -18.69
C MET A 141 -3.09 22.07 -18.82
N GLY A 142 -2.13 22.44 -19.68
CA GLY A 142 -1.65 23.82 -19.78
C GLY A 142 -0.92 24.32 -18.53
N ALA A 143 -0.60 23.41 -17.60
CA ALA A 143 0.19 23.69 -16.42
C ALA A 143 1.67 23.65 -16.83
N LYS A 144 2.23 24.84 -17.12
CA LYS A 144 3.69 25.02 -17.19
C LYS A 144 4.30 24.75 -15.82
#